data_AF-A0A818ZD45-F1
#
_entry.id   AF-A0A818ZD45-F1
#
_cell.length_a   1.000
_cell.length_b   1.000
_cell.length_c   1.000
_cell.angle_alpha   90.00
_cell.angle_beta   90.00
_cell.angle_gamma   90.00
#
_symmetry.space_group_name_H-M   'P 1'
#
loop_
_entity.id
_entity.type
_entity.pdbx_description
1 polymer ?
#
loop_
_entity_poly.entity_id
_entity_poly.type
_entity_poly.pdbx_seq_one_letter_code
_entity_poly.pdbx_strand_id
1 'polypeptide(L)'
;MGAILNTLPLSQTDNLTNISPNRADWLTAHADATGLAVVEVERLWNRFKQLTGSNEQTKLNPDHNALPNELSNDIFVKNLLKHFPVSKTDQHSIPFGYFLTVMHWFDEASIHDKLGALYIYLNNGEPIDANMISKLLKHVYRETRDDEIKALSHQFMRQLQANERGQLNMEQFIAGVQRCFSPGELEELLKFDIIPAHLLDEANAISSLQSSSTNLRNAYDYGTNDLVSDSQLRQIATQATRRNWTKLAVSLGFLEYDIEAFKAKNNNDSAAALYELLQVWHEQEGAFATKRRLKRSLEQSDFPELIPILN
;
A
#
# COMPACT_ATOMS: atom_id res chain seq x y z
N MET A 1 -25.86 -4.89 4.57
CA MET A 1 -24.67 -4.58 3.75
C MET A 1 -24.06 -3.26 4.20
N GLY A 2 -22.80 -3.26 4.67
CA GLY A 2 -22.02 -2.04 4.98
C GLY A 2 -21.57 -1.80 6.43
N ALA A 3 -21.66 -2.75 7.37
CA ALA A 3 -21.60 -2.42 8.80
C ALA A 3 -20.26 -1.85 9.34
N ILE A 4 -19.10 -2.24 8.81
CA ILE A 4 -17.81 -1.90 9.45
C ILE A 4 -17.24 -0.56 8.96
N LEU A 5 -17.47 -0.17 7.71
CA LEU A 5 -17.00 1.12 7.18
C LEU A 5 -18.05 2.24 7.28
N ASN A 6 -19.32 1.91 7.56
CA ASN A 6 -20.37 2.90 7.82
C ASN A 6 -20.22 3.59 9.20
N THR A 7 -19.33 3.09 10.06
CA THR A 7 -18.98 3.73 11.35
C THR A 7 -17.82 4.70 11.23
N LEU A 8 -17.22 4.85 10.04
CA LEU A 8 -16.14 5.80 9.85
C LEU A 8 -16.64 7.25 9.97
N PRO A 9 -15.90 8.14 10.66
CA PRO A 9 -16.27 9.54 10.82
C PRO A 9 -16.02 10.34 9.53
N LEU A 10 -16.86 10.16 8.51
CA LEU A 10 -16.67 10.75 7.18
C LEU A 10 -17.08 12.24 7.08
N SER A 11 -17.86 12.74 8.04
CA SER A 11 -18.45 14.10 7.98
C SER A 11 -17.43 15.22 7.93
N GLN A 12 -16.25 15.06 8.55
CA GLN A 12 -15.19 16.07 8.52
C GLN A 12 -14.46 16.08 7.16
N THR A 13 -14.33 14.91 6.53
CA THR A 13 -13.67 14.76 5.23
C THR A 13 -14.53 15.21 4.05
N ASP A 14 -15.87 15.24 4.19
CA ASP A 14 -16.80 15.74 3.16
C ASP A 14 -16.44 17.15 2.69
N ASN A 15 -16.03 18.02 3.63
CA ASN A 15 -15.67 19.41 3.36
C ASN A 15 -14.35 19.57 2.59
N LEU A 16 -13.51 18.52 2.58
CA LEU A 16 -12.19 18.54 1.94
C LEU A 16 -12.21 18.00 0.51
N THR A 17 -13.30 17.35 0.09
CA THR A 17 -13.43 16.69 -1.23
C THR A 17 -13.22 17.61 -2.45
N ASN A 18 -13.35 18.92 -2.28
CA ASN A 18 -13.23 19.93 -3.34
C ASN A 18 -12.00 20.85 -3.18
N ILE A 19 -11.11 20.57 -2.24
CA ILE A 19 -9.92 21.39 -2.02
C ILE A 19 -8.79 20.92 -2.94
N SER A 20 -8.22 21.86 -3.72
CA SER A 20 -7.13 21.56 -4.65
C SER A 20 -5.85 21.12 -3.91
N PRO A 21 -5.16 20.05 -4.37
CA PRO A 21 -3.87 19.61 -3.82
C PRO A 21 -2.77 20.67 -3.84
N ASN A 22 -2.89 21.67 -4.71
CA ASN A 22 -1.89 22.74 -4.86
C ASN A 22 -1.97 23.81 -3.76
N ARG A 23 -2.94 23.72 -2.86
CA ARG A 23 -3.01 24.64 -1.71
C ARG A 23 -1.95 24.31 -0.68
N ALA A 24 -1.28 25.34 -0.17
CA ALA A 24 -0.20 25.18 0.82
C ALA A 24 -0.67 24.53 2.13
N ASP A 25 -1.94 24.68 2.50
CA ASP A 25 -2.55 24.10 3.69
C ASP A 25 -3.24 22.75 3.43
N TRP A 26 -3.14 22.19 2.23
CA TRP A 26 -3.93 21.02 1.83
C TRP A 26 -3.62 19.78 2.66
N LEU A 27 -2.35 19.48 2.89
CA LEU A 27 -1.93 18.33 3.72
C LEU A 27 -2.34 18.52 5.18
N THR A 28 -2.14 19.71 5.74
CA THR A 28 -2.52 20.03 7.13
C THR A 28 -4.02 19.96 7.33
N ALA A 29 -4.82 20.45 6.38
CA ALA A 29 -6.28 20.35 6.45
C ALA A 29 -6.77 18.90 6.46
N HIS A 30 -6.14 18.02 5.67
CA HIS A 30 -6.45 16.59 5.67
C HIS A 30 -5.98 15.89 6.96
N ALA A 31 -4.82 16.26 7.49
CA ALA A 31 -4.32 15.78 8.77
C ALA A 31 -5.31 16.12 9.90
N ASP A 32 -5.72 17.38 10.00
CA ASP A 32 -6.66 17.86 11.02
C ASP A 32 -8.02 17.14 10.95
N ALA A 33 -8.54 16.87 9.75
CA ALA A 33 -9.84 16.23 9.57
C ALA A 33 -9.83 14.70 9.75
N THR A 34 -8.66 14.06 9.67
CA THR A 34 -8.53 12.59 9.75
C THR A 34 -7.87 12.13 11.04
N GLY A 35 -7.21 13.02 11.78
CA GLY A 35 -6.44 12.69 12.97
C GLY A 35 -5.04 12.15 12.68
N LEU A 36 -4.70 11.95 11.39
CA LEU A 36 -3.38 11.51 10.95
C LEU A 36 -2.34 12.62 11.10
N ALA A 37 -1.08 12.25 11.29
CA ALA A 37 0.03 13.17 11.19
C ALA A 37 0.20 13.65 9.73
N VAL A 38 0.68 14.89 9.54
CA VAL A 38 0.92 15.45 8.20
C VAL A 38 1.80 14.55 7.34
N VAL A 39 2.81 13.91 7.93
CA VAL A 39 3.72 12.97 7.26
C VAL A 39 3.03 11.68 6.81
N GLU A 40 2.03 11.21 7.56
CA GLU A 40 1.19 10.05 7.19
C GLU A 40 0.29 10.41 6.02
N VAL A 41 -0.33 11.60 6.06
CA VAL A 41 -1.14 12.12 4.96
C VAL A 41 -0.31 12.30 3.70
N GLU A 42 0.90 12.85 3.79
CA GLU A 42 1.81 13.01 2.65
C GLU A 42 2.18 11.66 2.04
N ARG A 43 2.54 10.68 2.88
CA ARG A 43 2.85 9.33 2.43
C ARG A 43 1.66 8.66 1.74
N LEU A 44 0.47 8.76 2.33
CA LEU A 44 -0.75 8.22 1.77
C LEU A 44 -1.16 8.95 0.49
N TRP A 45 -0.89 10.24 0.36
CA TRP A 45 -1.08 10.98 -0.88
C TRP A 45 -0.19 10.45 -2.00
N ASN A 46 1.09 10.19 -1.69
CA ASN A 46 2.00 9.60 -2.66
C ASN A 46 1.53 8.21 -3.12
N ARG A 47 1.03 7.37 -2.19
CA ARG A 47 0.43 6.07 -2.55
C ARG A 47 -0.87 6.22 -3.33
N PHE A 48 -1.70 7.20 -3.02
CA PHE A 48 -2.92 7.48 -3.75
C PHE A 48 -2.64 7.90 -5.20
N LYS A 49 -1.64 8.77 -5.42
CA LYS A 49 -1.17 9.14 -6.78
C LYS A 49 -0.70 7.92 -7.59
N GLN A 50 -0.05 6.95 -6.94
CA GLN A 50 0.34 5.69 -7.60
C GLN A 50 -0.87 4.89 -8.05
N LEU A 51 -1.95 4.88 -7.25
CA LEU A 51 -3.19 4.18 -7.59
C LEU A 51 -4.01 4.87 -8.67
N THR A 52 -3.93 6.19 -8.81
CA THR A 52 -4.68 6.96 -9.83
C THR A 52 -3.88 7.23 -11.11
N GLY A 53 -2.56 7.08 -11.06
CA GLY A 53 -1.65 7.44 -12.16
C GLY A 53 -1.59 8.95 -12.45
N SER A 54 -2.07 9.81 -11.53
CA SER A 54 -2.15 11.25 -11.72
C SER A 54 -1.78 12.03 -10.46
N ASN A 55 -1.01 13.10 -10.66
CA ASN A 55 -0.51 13.97 -9.58
C ASN A 55 -1.56 14.95 -9.04
N GLU A 56 -2.63 15.20 -9.77
CA GLU A 56 -3.65 16.20 -9.41
C GLU A 56 -5.01 15.57 -9.07
N GLN A 57 -5.16 14.27 -9.29
CA GLN A 57 -6.43 13.57 -9.12
C GLN A 57 -6.71 13.26 -7.65
N THR A 58 -7.75 13.88 -7.10
CA THR A 58 -8.18 13.72 -5.70
C THR A 58 -9.24 12.63 -5.49
N LYS A 59 -9.57 11.88 -6.54
CA LYS A 59 -10.63 10.87 -6.54
C LYS A 59 -10.16 9.60 -7.25
N LEU A 60 -10.28 8.47 -6.57
CA LEU A 60 -9.99 7.16 -7.14
C LEU A 60 -11.29 6.56 -7.68
N ASN A 61 -11.30 6.12 -8.92
CA ASN A 61 -12.45 5.45 -9.51
C ASN A 61 -12.12 3.96 -9.69
N PRO A 62 -12.74 3.05 -8.91
CA PRO A 62 -12.44 1.61 -8.95
C PRO A 62 -12.84 0.92 -10.25
N ASP A 63 -13.83 1.46 -10.98
CA ASP A 63 -14.42 0.83 -12.16
C ASP A 63 -13.75 1.30 -13.47
N HIS A 64 -12.96 2.37 -13.42
CA HIS A 64 -12.25 2.91 -14.58
C HIS A 64 -10.78 2.47 -14.59
N ASN A 65 -10.14 2.51 -15.77
CA ASN A 65 -8.70 2.23 -16.02
C ASN A 65 -7.71 3.15 -15.25
N ALA A 66 -8.14 3.77 -14.14
CA ALA A 66 -7.31 4.57 -13.26
C ALA A 66 -6.34 3.70 -12.46
N LEU A 67 -6.76 2.48 -12.09
CA LEU A 67 -5.86 1.50 -11.48
C LEU A 67 -4.90 0.93 -12.54
N PRO A 68 -3.63 0.68 -12.19
CA PRO A 68 -2.71 -0.09 -13.03
C PRO A 68 -3.37 -1.39 -13.54
N ASN A 69 -3.15 -1.75 -14.81
CA ASN A 69 -3.87 -2.83 -15.53
C ASN A 69 -3.90 -4.19 -14.80
N GLU A 70 -2.96 -4.46 -13.91
CA GLU A 70 -2.90 -5.70 -13.14
C GLU A 70 -3.77 -5.63 -11.88
N LEU A 71 -3.74 -4.50 -11.17
CA LEU A 71 -4.62 -4.23 -10.03
C LEU A 71 -6.07 -4.08 -10.47
N SER A 72 -6.31 -3.51 -11.65
CA SER A 72 -7.65 -3.39 -12.22
C SER A 72 -8.23 -4.75 -12.61
N ASN A 73 -7.44 -5.80 -12.78
CA ASN A 73 -7.93 -7.15 -13.06
C ASN A 73 -7.98 -8.05 -11.81
N ASP A 74 -7.39 -7.62 -10.70
CA ASP A 74 -7.38 -8.36 -9.45
C ASP A 74 -8.76 -8.31 -8.77
N ILE A 75 -9.34 -9.49 -8.55
CA ILE A 75 -10.67 -9.65 -7.96
C ILE A 75 -10.71 -9.23 -6.48
N PHE A 76 -9.62 -9.40 -5.75
CA PHE A 76 -9.51 -9.00 -4.34
C PHE A 76 -9.42 -7.49 -4.22
N VAL A 77 -8.61 -6.84 -5.06
CA VAL A 77 -8.49 -5.38 -5.08
C VAL A 77 -9.83 -4.72 -5.42
N LYS A 78 -10.51 -5.23 -6.46
CA LYS A 78 -11.85 -4.76 -6.84
C LYS A 78 -12.88 -4.93 -5.73
N ASN A 79 -12.91 -6.11 -5.10
CA ASN A 79 -13.83 -6.36 -4.00
C ASN A 79 -13.53 -5.48 -2.80
N LEU A 80 -12.26 -5.27 -2.46
CA LEU A 80 -11.85 -4.38 -1.38
C LEU A 80 -12.33 -2.94 -1.63
N LEU A 81 -12.01 -2.38 -2.80
CA LEU A 81 -12.36 -0.99 -3.14
C LEU A 81 -13.86 -0.76 -3.25
N LYS A 82 -14.65 -1.78 -3.61
CA LYS A 82 -16.12 -1.69 -3.61
C LYS A 82 -16.70 -1.37 -2.24
N HIS A 83 -16.01 -1.76 -1.17
CA HIS A 83 -16.46 -1.48 0.20
C HIS A 83 -15.98 -0.13 0.73
N PHE A 84 -15.09 0.56 0.01
CA PHE A 84 -14.67 1.90 0.41
C PHE A 84 -15.86 2.87 0.28
N PRO A 85 -15.97 3.85 1.20
CA PRO A 85 -16.99 4.86 1.06
C PRO A 85 -16.76 5.64 -0.24
N VAL A 86 -17.87 5.98 -0.90
CA VAL A 86 -17.90 6.72 -2.16
C VAL A 86 -18.48 8.11 -1.95
N SER A 87 -18.07 9.06 -2.79
CA SER A 87 -18.57 10.43 -2.71
C SER A 87 -20.09 10.48 -2.84
N LYS A 88 -20.74 11.28 -1.98
CA LYS A 88 -22.19 11.55 -2.08
C LYS A 88 -22.58 12.19 -3.41
N THR A 89 -21.68 12.96 -4.01
CA THR A 89 -21.90 13.67 -5.28
C THR A 89 -21.48 12.86 -6.50
N ASP A 90 -20.65 11.83 -6.32
CA ASP A 90 -20.07 11.02 -7.38
C ASP A 90 -19.89 9.58 -6.86
N GLN A 91 -20.98 8.81 -6.97
CA GLN A 91 -21.17 7.50 -6.33
C GLN A 91 -20.23 6.41 -6.83
N HIS A 92 -19.39 6.69 -7.83
CA HIS A 92 -18.39 5.77 -8.38
C HIS A 92 -16.95 6.17 -8.03
N SER A 93 -16.77 7.18 -7.18
CA SER A 93 -15.46 7.72 -6.82
C SER A 93 -15.22 7.68 -5.33
N ILE A 94 -13.99 7.35 -4.94
CA ILE A 94 -13.47 7.38 -3.58
C ILE A 94 -12.61 8.65 -3.46
N PRO A 95 -13.06 9.69 -2.75
CA PRO A 95 -12.24 10.87 -2.48
C PRO A 95 -11.00 10.54 -1.64
N PHE A 96 -9.93 11.31 -1.81
CA PHE A 96 -8.70 11.13 -1.05
C PHE A 96 -8.93 11.17 0.48
N GLY A 97 -9.76 12.09 0.97
CA GLY A 97 -10.09 12.15 2.40
C GLY A 97 -10.73 10.86 2.93
N TYR A 98 -11.57 10.21 2.13
CA TYR A 98 -12.18 8.93 2.49
C TYR A 98 -11.16 7.79 2.46
N PHE A 99 -10.26 7.80 1.48
CA PHE A 99 -9.13 6.87 1.44
C PHE A 99 -8.27 6.99 2.70
N LEU A 100 -7.92 8.20 3.13
CA LEU A 100 -7.18 8.43 4.39
C LEU A 100 -7.90 7.82 5.59
N THR A 101 -9.20 8.06 5.73
CA THR A 101 -9.99 7.50 6.85
C THR A 101 -9.97 5.98 6.87
N VAL A 102 -10.04 5.33 5.69
CA VAL A 102 -9.96 3.87 5.60
C VAL A 102 -8.56 3.36 5.94
N MET A 103 -7.50 4.02 5.46
CA MET A 103 -6.12 3.65 5.78
C MET A 103 -5.82 3.81 7.28
N HIS A 104 -6.29 4.90 7.90
CA HIS A 104 -6.20 5.10 9.35
C HIS A 104 -6.95 4.01 10.12
N TRP A 105 -8.13 3.61 9.66
CA TRP A 105 -8.85 2.49 10.25
C TRP A 105 -8.07 1.18 10.13
N PHE A 106 -7.41 0.90 9.00
CA PHE A 106 -6.55 -0.29 8.88
C PHE A 106 -5.35 -0.26 9.84
N ASP A 107 -4.85 0.91 10.20
CA ASP A 107 -3.76 1.08 11.15
C ASP A 107 -4.24 0.77 12.59
N GLU A 108 -5.36 1.37 13.01
CA GLU A 108 -5.83 1.31 14.41
C GLU A 108 -6.78 0.14 14.73
N ALA A 109 -7.45 -0.45 13.74
CA ALA A 109 -8.49 -1.44 13.97
C ALA A 109 -7.97 -2.69 14.69
N SER A 110 -8.80 -3.22 15.59
CA SER A 110 -8.49 -4.47 16.28
C SER A 110 -8.41 -5.65 15.30
N ILE A 111 -7.71 -6.71 15.67
CA ILE A 111 -7.67 -7.97 14.91
C ILE A 111 -9.09 -8.47 14.62
N HIS A 112 -9.98 -8.37 15.60
CA HIS A 112 -11.37 -8.80 15.46
C HIS A 112 -12.08 -8.03 14.34
N ASP A 113 -11.95 -6.69 14.33
CA ASP A 113 -12.60 -5.83 13.34
C ASP A 113 -12.00 -6.03 11.95
N LYS A 114 -10.67 -6.21 11.86
CA LYS A 114 -9.97 -6.56 10.61
C LYS A 114 -10.46 -7.89 10.04
N LEU A 115 -10.62 -8.92 10.88
CA LEU A 115 -11.17 -10.21 10.44
C LEU A 115 -12.64 -10.11 10.01
N GLY A 116 -13.44 -9.30 10.70
CA GLY A 116 -14.81 -8.99 10.28
C GLY A 116 -14.86 -8.27 8.92
N ALA A 117 -13.96 -7.32 8.69
CA ALA A 117 -13.85 -6.65 7.40
C ALA A 117 -13.42 -7.61 6.28
N LEU A 118 -12.43 -8.48 6.54
CA LEU A 118 -12.03 -9.53 5.59
C LEU A 118 -13.19 -10.45 5.24
N TYR A 119 -13.99 -10.89 6.22
CA TYR A 119 -15.19 -11.67 5.95
C TYR A 119 -16.10 -10.94 4.94
N ILE A 120 -16.40 -9.66 5.18
CA ILE A 120 -17.25 -8.85 4.30
C ILE A 120 -16.61 -8.67 2.91
N TYR A 121 -15.30 -8.43 2.82
CA TYR A 121 -14.61 -8.24 1.56
C TYR A 121 -14.62 -9.50 0.69
N LEU A 122 -14.54 -10.67 1.33
CA LEU A 122 -14.58 -11.94 0.63
C LEU A 122 -15.98 -12.26 0.09
N ASN A 123 -17.05 -12.00 0.86
CA ASN A 123 -18.42 -12.49 0.52
C ASN A 123 -19.52 -11.41 0.37
N ASN A 124 -19.19 -10.11 0.43
CA ASN A 124 -20.14 -8.99 0.47
C ASN A 124 -21.10 -8.95 1.69
N GLY A 125 -20.73 -9.59 2.79
CA GLY A 125 -21.53 -9.77 4.01
C GLY A 125 -22.41 -11.04 4.04
N GLU A 126 -22.45 -11.82 2.97
CA GLU A 126 -23.22 -13.07 2.88
C GLU A 126 -22.51 -14.25 3.56
N PRO A 127 -23.19 -15.37 3.90
CA PRO A 127 -22.51 -16.56 4.42
C PRO A 127 -21.45 -17.12 3.45
N ILE A 128 -20.26 -17.46 3.96
CA ILE A 128 -19.22 -18.12 3.15
C ILE A 128 -19.60 -19.58 2.97
N ASP A 129 -19.57 -20.08 1.74
CA ASP A 129 -19.74 -21.50 1.42
C ASP A 129 -18.49 -22.12 0.78
N ALA A 130 -18.46 -23.45 0.66
CA ALA A 130 -17.34 -24.17 0.07
C ALA A 130 -17.07 -23.80 -1.39
N ASN A 131 -18.11 -23.43 -2.16
CA ASN A 131 -17.96 -23.07 -3.57
C ASN A 131 -17.24 -21.72 -3.71
N MET A 132 -17.55 -20.77 -2.84
CA MET A 132 -16.88 -19.49 -2.78
C MET A 132 -15.40 -19.67 -2.42
N ILE A 133 -15.09 -20.47 -1.39
CA ILE A 133 -13.70 -20.80 -1.04
C ILE A 133 -12.98 -21.48 -2.20
N SER A 134 -13.63 -22.40 -2.91
CA SER A 134 -13.04 -23.02 -4.10
C SER A 134 -12.65 -22.00 -5.16
N LYS A 135 -13.50 -21.00 -5.43
CA LYS A 135 -13.20 -19.94 -6.40
C LYS A 135 -11.99 -19.10 -5.96
N LEU A 136 -11.90 -18.77 -4.67
CA LEU A 136 -10.77 -18.03 -4.11
C LEU A 136 -9.48 -18.85 -4.19
N LEU A 137 -9.52 -20.11 -3.79
CA LEU A 137 -8.36 -21.01 -3.84
C LEU A 137 -7.85 -21.23 -5.25
N LYS A 138 -8.72 -21.31 -6.27
CA LYS A 138 -8.28 -21.37 -7.69
C LYS A 138 -7.53 -20.11 -8.12
N HIS A 139 -7.84 -18.96 -7.55
CA HIS A 139 -7.14 -17.72 -7.88
C HIS A 139 -5.73 -17.69 -7.28
N VAL A 140 -5.59 -18.22 -6.06
CA VAL A 140 -4.31 -18.30 -5.32
C VAL A 140 -3.44 -19.45 -5.85
N TYR A 141 -4.02 -20.63 -6.04
CA TYR A 141 -3.34 -21.87 -6.44
C TYR A 141 -3.65 -22.21 -7.90
N ARG A 142 -3.10 -21.43 -8.83
CA ARG A 142 -3.43 -21.50 -10.27
C ARG A 142 -3.09 -22.83 -10.95
N GLU A 143 -2.13 -23.58 -10.42
CA GLU A 143 -1.64 -24.84 -10.99
C GLU A 143 -2.22 -26.09 -10.31
N THR A 144 -3.02 -25.92 -9.26
CA THR A 144 -3.59 -27.03 -8.49
C THR A 144 -4.84 -27.59 -9.15
N ARG A 145 -5.00 -28.92 -9.11
CA ARG A 145 -6.12 -29.60 -9.75
C ARG A 145 -7.46 -29.28 -9.08
N ASP A 146 -8.53 -29.31 -9.88
CA ASP A 146 -9.88 -28.99 -9.43
C ASP A 146 -10.41 -29.88 -8.28
N ASP A 147 -10.03 -31.15 -8.26
CA ASP A 147 -10.37 -32.10 -7.19
C ASP A 147 -9.64 -31.78 -5.89
N GLU A 148 -8.36 -31.42 -5.97
CA GLU A 148 -7.56 -30.98 -4.82
C GLU A 148 -8.09 -29.65 -4.24
N ILE A 149 -8.45 -28.68 -5.09
CA ILE A 149 -9.07 -27.43 -4.65
C ILE A 149 -10.39 -27.68 -3.90
N LYS A 150 -11.22 -28.58 -4.41
CA LYS A 150 -12.47 -28.97 -3.73
C LYS A 150 -12.19 -29.62 -2.38
N ALA A 151 -11.20 -30.50 -2.30
CA ALA A 151 -10.81 -31.12 -1.04
C ALA A 151 -10.31 -30.08 -0.01
N LEU A 152 -9.44 -29.17 -0.44
CA LEU A 152 -8.95 -28.05 0.38
C LEU A 152 -10.09 -27.14 0.85
N SER A 153 -11.06 -26.85 -0.02
CA SER A 153 -12.22 -26.04 0.34
C SER A 153 -13.06 -26.71 1.43
N HIS A 154 -13.36 -28.00 1.31
CA HIS A 154 -14.08 -28.72 2.35
C HIS A 154 -13.28 -28.83 3.66
N GLN A 155 -11.96 -29.00 3.57
CA GLN A 155 -11.08 -29.01 4.74
C GLN A 155 -11.11 -27.65 5.45
N PHE A 156 -11.02 -26.55 4.71
CA PHE A 156 -11.14 -25.19 5.23
C PHE A 156 -12.48 -25.01 5.96
N MET A 157 -13.61 -25.32 5.30
CA MET A 157 -14.94 -25.19 5.91
C MET A 157 -15.08 -26.03 7.19
N ARG A 158 -14.48 -27.23 7.22
CA ARG A 158 -14.51 -28.10 8.39
C ARG A 158 -13.66 -27.55 9.54
N GLN A 159 -12.46 -27.04 9.27
CA GLN A 159 -11.58 -26.47 10.30
C GLN A 159 -12.22 -25.26 10.99
N LEU A 160 -12.88 -24.42 10.20
CA LEU A 160 -13.60 -23.24 10.70
C LEU A 160 -14.98 -23.60 11.30
N GLN A 161 -15.36 -24.89 11.33
CA GLN A 161 -16.62 -25.38 11.90
C GLN A 161 -17.86 -24.76 11.25
N ALA A 162 -17.96 -24.86 9.92
CA ALA A 162 -19.17 -24.49 9.19
C ALA A 162 -20.42 -25.17 9.77
N ASN A 163 -21.55 -24.48 9.68
CA ASN A 163 -22.83 -24.99 10.17
C ASN A 163 -23.30 -26.22 9.37
N GLU A 164 -24.44 -26.80 9.77
CA GLU A 164 -25.02 -27.99 9.11
C GLU A 164 -25.34 -27.79 7.62
N ARG A 165 -25.48 -26.54 7.17
CA ARG A 165 -25.69 -26.18 5.76
C ARG A 165 -24.37 -26.00 4.99
N GLY A 166 -23.23 -26.23 5.62
CA GLY A 166 -21.91 -26.02 5.04
C GLY A 166 -21.56 -24.54 4.85
N GLN A 167 -22.12 -23.66 5.67
CA GLN A 167 -21.91 -22.21 5.60
C GLN A 167 -21.23 -21.68 6.87
N LEU A 168 -20.40 -20.64 6.72
CA LEU A 168 -19.80 -19.89 7.82
C LEU A 168 -20.42 -18.50 7.88
N ASN A 169 -20.91 -18.11 9.06
CA ASN A 169 -21.21 -16.71 9.35
C ASN A 169 -19.96 -15.96 9.85
N MET A 170 -20.07 -14.65 10.07
CA MET A 170 -18.95 -13.79 10.46
C MET A 170 -18.31 -14.23 11.78
N GLU A 171 -19.10 -14.49 12.82
CA GLU A 171 -18.59 -14.91 14.14
C GLU A 171 -17.86 -16.26 14.08
N GLN A 172 -18.42 -17.21 13.33
CA GLN A 172 -17.79 -18.51 13.10
C GLN A 172 -16.49 -18.39 12.32
N PHE A 173 -16.44 -17.48 11.35
CA PHE A 173 -15.22 -17.20 10.59
C PHE A 173 -14.15 -16.59 11.50
N ILE A 174 -14.47 -15.53 12.25
CA ILE A 174 -13.52 -14.86 13.16
C ILE A 174 -13.00 -15.85 14.20
N ALA A 175 -13.89 -16.54 14.91
CA ALA A 175 -13.51 -17.54 15.92
C ALA A 175 -12.77 -18.74 15.31
N GLY A 176 -13.07 -19.10 14.05
CA GLY A 176 -12.38 -20.13 13.31
C GLY A 176 -10.93 -19.76 13.01
N VAL A 177 -10.72 -18.57 12.45
CA VAL A 177 -9.38 -18.05 12.15
C VAL A 177 -8.55 -17.90 13.42
N GLN A 178 -9.12 -17.33 14.48
CA GLN A 178 -8.44 -17.18 15.78
C GLN A 178 -8.08 -18.50 16.46
N ARG A 179 -8.73 -19.63 16.10
CA ARG A 179 -8.32 -20.97 16.56
C ARG A 179 -7.18 -21.57 15.73
N CYS A 180 -7.06 -21.16 14.47
CA CYS A 180 -6.09 -21.70 13.53
C CYS A 180 -4.72 -21.02 13.61
N PHE A 181 -4.67 -19.79 14.11
CA PHE A 181 -3.45 -18.99 14.22
C PHE A 181 -3.24 -18.54 15.66
N SER A 182 -1.98 -18.47 16.10
CA SER A 182 -1.65 -17.83 17.37
C SER A 182 -1.90 -16.31 17.29
N PRO A 183 -2.14 -15.63 18.43
CA PRO A 183 -2.35 -14.18 18.43
C PRO A 183 -1.21 -13.40 17.75
N GLY A 184 0.05 -13.77 17.99
CA GLY A 184 1.21 -13.11 17.38
C GLY A 184 1.30 -13.30 15.86
N GLU A 185 0.95 -14.48 15.35
CA GLU A 185 0.88 -14.72 13.90
C GLU A 185 -0.22 -13.88 13.25
N LEU A 186 -1.39 -13.73 13.90
CA LEU A 186 -2.45 -12.87 13.38
C LEU A 186 -2.08 -11.39 13.44
N GLU A 187 -1.42 -10.95 14.51
CA GLU A 187 -0.89 -9.60 14.62
C GLU A 187 0.07 -9.30 13.47
N GLU A 188 1.01 -10.20 13.17
CA GLU A 188 1.96 -10.05 12.07
C GLU A 188 1.28 -10.08 10.69
N LEU A 189 0.38 -11.04 10.45
CA LEU A 189 -0.33 -11.18 9.17
C LEU A 189 -1.28 -10.02 8.87
N LEU A 190 -1.89 -9.42 9.90
CA LEU A 190 -2.84 -8.30 9.78
C LEU A 190 -2.21 -6.95 10.12
N LYS A 191 -0.88 -6.94 10.29
CA LYS A 191 -0.14 -5.72 10.57
C LYS A 191 -0.23 -4.80 9.36
N PHE A 192 -0.68 -3.59 9.62
CA PHE A 192 -0.69 -2.51 8.66
C PHE A 192 -0.16 -1.30 9.40
N ASP A 193 0.99 -0.79 8.94
CA ASP A 193 1.58 0.43 9.44
C ASP A 193 1.52 1.47 8.31
N ILE A 194 0.84 2.60 8.52
CA ILE A 194 0.87 3.68 7.51
C ILE A 194 2.31 4.10 7.24
N ILE A 195 3.11 4.26 8.29
CA ILE A 195 4.57 4.43 8.22
C ILE A 195 5.24 3.14 8.75
N PRO A 196 5.72 2.26 7.86
CA PRO A 196 6.43 1.04 8.26
C PRO A 196 7.56 1.30 9.25
N ALA A 197 7.67 0.43 10.27
CA ALA A 197 8.68 0.54 11.32
C ALA A 197 10.12 0.73 10.81
N HIS A 198 10.48 0.09 9.70
CA HIS A 198 11.81 0.27 9.10
C HIS A 198 12.09 1.72 8.71
N LEU A 199 11.09 2.51 8.32
CA LEU A 199 11.26 3.94 8.02
C LEU A 199 11.41 4.79 9.29
N LEU A 200 10.77 4.39 10.39
CA LEU A 200 10.88 5.07 11.68
C LEU A 200 12.23 4.80 12.34
N ASP A 201 12.68 3.55 12.36
CA ASP A 201 14.02 3.15 12.82
C ASP A 201 15.09 3.88 12.02
N GLU A 202 14.82 4.06 10.74
CA GLU A 202 15.67 4.83 9.86
C GLU A 202 15.74 6.31 10.23
N ALA A 203 14.61 6.99 10.46
CA ALA A 203 14.58 8.38 10.90
C ALA A 203 15.24 8.59 12.29
N ASN A 204 15.06 7.63 13.20
CA ASN A 204 15.64 7.68 14.55
C ASN A 204 17.16 7.46 14.55
N ALA A 205 17.67 6.62 13.64
CA ALA A 205 19.11 6.45 13.42
C ALA A 205 19.80 7.74 12.92
N ILE A 206 19.06 8.62 12.24
CA ILE A 206 19.56 9.93 11.78
C ILE A 206 19.63 10.91 12.96
N SER A 207 18.58 10.99 13.77
CA SER A 207 18.52 11.88 14.95
C SER A 207 19.56 11.55 16.03
N SER A 208 19.89 10.26 16.21
CA SER A 208 20.88 9.83 17.21
C SER A 208 22.33 10.19 16.85
N LEU A 209 22.62 10.50 15.59
CA LEU A 209 23.92 11.05 15.15
C LEU A 209 24.02 12.58 15.30
N GLN A 210 22.91 13.25 15.62
CA GLN A 210 22.82 14.69 15.83
C GLN A 210 22.11 15.01 17.16
N SER A 211 22.68 14.60 18.29
CA SER A 211 22.16 15.02 19.60
C SER A 211 23.09 15.99 20.32
N SER A 212 22.76 17.27 20.18
CA SER A 212 22.72 18.18 21.32
C SER A 212 21.47 19.03 21.22
N SER A 213 20.71 19.09 22.31
CA SER A 213 19.54 19.94 22.63
C SER A 213 18.16 19.60 22.01
N THR A 214 17.35 18.90 22.83
CA THR A 214 16.01 19.30 23.29
C THR A 214 15.06 20.03 22.33
N ASN A 215 14.06 19.30 21.81
CA ASN A 215 12.60 19.58 21.89
C ASN A 215 11.86 18.79 20.79
N LEU A 216 11.28 17.64 21.18
CA LEU A 216 10.48 16.73 20.33
C LEU A 216 9.09 17.31 20.00
N ARG A 217 9.05 18.49 19.38
CA ARG A 217 7.82 19.04 18.78
C ARG A 217 8.00 19.67 17.41
N ASN A 218 9.23 19.77 16.88
CA ASN A 218 9.54 20.32 15.55
C ASN A 218 10.58 19.46 14.80
N ALA A 219 10.50 18.14 14.89
CA ALA A 219 11.53 17.26 14.34
C ALA A 219 11.09 16.64 13.01
N TYR A 220 11.13 17.38 11.90
CA TYR A 220 11.39 16.88 10.53
C TYR A 220 11.79 18.03 9.61
N ASP A 221 12.79 18.82 10.04
CA ASP A 221 13.61 19.56 9.08
C ASP A 221 14.67 18.57 8.57
N TYR A 222 14.33 17.80 7.54
CA TYR A 222 15.29 16.92 6.88
C TYR A 222 16.40 17.82 6.36
N GLY A 223 17.58 17.77 7.00
CA GLY A 223 18.77 18.42 6.47
C GLY A 223 18.93 17.99 5.01
N THR A 224 18.96 18.96 4.10
CA THR A 224 19.05 18.80 2.64
C THR A 224 20.22 17.92 2.16
N ASN A 225 21.13 17.54 3.05
CA ASN A 225 22.27 16.67 2.80
C ASN A 225 21.94 15.16 2.69
N ASP A 226 20.80 14.69 3.20
CA ASP A 226 20.45 13.24 3.19
C ASP A 226 19.53 12.83 2.02
N LEU A 227 19.00 13.80 1.27
CA LEU A 227 18.22 13.56 0.05
C LEU A 227 19.15 13.16 -1.10
N VAL A 228 18.71 12.22 -1.93
CA VAL A 228 19.47 11.84 -3.14
C VAL A 228 19.37 12.96 -4.16
N SER A 229 20.49 13.47 -4.65
CA SER A 229 20.46 14.50 -5.68
C SER A 229 20.24 13.90 -7.06
N ASP A 230 19.66 14.70 -7.97
CA ASP A 230 19.44 14.31 -9.36
C ASP A 230 20.73 13.89 -10.08
N SER A 231 21.87 14.50 -9.72
CA SER A 231 23.17 14.12 -10.25
C SER A 231 23.61 12.73 -9.77
N GLN A 232 23.30 12.36 -8.53
CA GLN A 232 23.56 11.02 -7.99
C GLN A 232 22.66 9.97 -8.67
N LEU A 233 21.37 10.24 -8.86
CA LEU A 233 20.45 9.34 -9.58
C LEU A 233 20.94 9.09 -11.01
N ARG A 234 21.39 10.14 -11.71
CA ARG A 234 21.92 10.01 -13.08
C ARG A 234 23.20 9.18 -13.15
N GLN A 235 24.11 9.36 -12.19
CA GLN A 235 25.34 8.59 -12.11
C GLN A 235 25.07 7.11 -11.82
N ILE A 236 24.17 6.83 -10.88
CA ILE A 236 23.74 5.46 -10.56
C ILE A 236 23.08 4.82 -11.77
N ALA A 237 22.16 5.51 -12.43
CA ALA A 237 21.50 4.99 -13.63
C ALA A 237 22.51 4.62 -14.72
N THR A 238 23.46 5.51 -15.00
CA THR A 238 24.47 5.29 -16.05
C THR A 238 25.37 4.08 -15.75
N GLN A 239 25.68 3.83 -14.47
CA GLN A 239 26.59 2.74 -14.09
C GLN A 239 25.87 1.41 -13.86
N ALA A 240 24.63 1.43 -13.35
CA ALA A 240 23.85 0.23 -13.04
C ALA A 240 23.36 -0.52 -14.30
N THR A 241 23.21 0.17 -15.44
CA THR A 241 22.83 -0.45 -16.73
C THR A 241 23.80 -1.49 -17.27
N ARG A 242 25.02 -1.51 -16.76
CA ARG A 242 26.02 -2.53 -17.11
C ARG A 242 25.65 -3.92 -16.57
N ARG A 243 24.63 -4.00 -15.71
CA ARG A 243 24.08 -5.23 -15.15
C ARG A 243 22.56 -5.23 -15.22
N ASN A 244 21.97 -6.30 -14.69
CA ASN A 244 20.52 -6.44 -14.60
C ASN A 244 19.94 -5.49 -13.52
N TRP A 245 19.60 -4.27 -13.93
CA TRP A 245 19.01 -3.25 -13.08
C TRP A 245 17.55 -3.54 -12.67
N THR A 246 16.89 -4.57 -13.23
CA THR A 246 15.52 -4.90 -12.84
C THR A 246 15.40 -5.30 -11.38
N LYS A 247 16.43 -5.97 -10.83
CA LYS A 247 16.51 -6.28 -9.39
C LYS A 247 16.48 -5.02 -8.53
N LEU A 248 17.20 -3.98 -8.95
CA LEU A 248 17.22 -2.68 -8.28
C LEU A 248 15.83 -2.05 -8.29
N ALA A 249 15.18 -2.02 -9.46
CA ALA A 249 13.81 -1.51 -9.57
C ALA A 249 12.82 -2.27 -8.67
N VAL A 250 12.90 -3.60 -8.62
CA VAL A 250 12.07 -4.42 -7.71
C VAL A 250 12.34 -4.08 -6.24
N SER A 251 13.61 -3.94 -5.84
CA SER A 251 13.96 -3.55 -4.46
C SER A 251 13.52 -2.14 -4.08
N LEU A 252 13.23 -1.29 -5.06
CA LEU A 252 12.70 0.06 -4.88
C LEU A 252 11.16 0.08 -4.86
N GLY A 253 10.51 -1.07 -5.07
CA GLY A 253 9.05 -1.23 -5.02
C GLY A 253 8.34 -1.18 -6.37
N PHE A 254 9.08 -1.23 -7.48
CA PHE A 254 8.49 -1.32 -8.82
C PHE A 254 8.22 -2.76 -9.22
N LEU A 255 7.11 -2.98 -9.92
CA LEU A 255 6.72 -4.29 -10.41
C LEU A 255 7.33 -4.55 -11.80
N GLU A 256 7.34 -5.81 -12.24
CA GLU A 256 7.93 -6.19 -13.54
C GLU A 256 7.31 -5.42 -14.70
N TYR A 257 6.01 -5.10 -14.65
CA TYR A 257 5.36 -4.31 -15.68
C TYR A 257 5.77 -2.85 -15.69
N ASP A 258 6.01 -2.24 -14.52
CA ASP A 258 6.51 -0.86 -14.44
C ASP A 258 7.85 -0.79 -15.17
N ILE A 259 8.71 -1.77 -14.91
CA ILE A 259 10.03 -1.91 -15.51
C ILE A 259 9.92 -2.05 -17.04
N GLU A 260 9.03 -2.91 -17.54
CA GLU A 260 8.81 -3.07 -18.98
C GLU A 260 8.21 -1.81 -19.63
N ALA A 261 7.32 -1.10 -18.93
CA ALA A 261 6.76 0.16 -19.40
C ALA A 261 7.85 1.25 -19.54
N PHE A 262 8.76 1.37 -18.56
CA PHE A 262 9.89 2.30 -18.63
C PHE A 262 10.88 1.93 -19.75
N LYS A 263 11.15 0.63 -19.95
CA LYS A 263 11.97 0.16 -21.08
C LYS A 263 11.34 0.53 -22.43
N ALA A 264 10.05 0.22 -22.61
CA ALA A 264 9.33 0.49 -23.84
C ALA A 264 9.26 2.00 -24.15
N LYS A 265 8.98 2.83 -23.14
CA LYS A 265 8.91 4.29 -23.26
C LYS A 265 10.24 4.92 -23.69
N ASN A 266 11.36 4.35 -23.25
CA ASN A 266 12.70 4.85 -23.54
C ASN A 266 13.38 4.13 -24.71
N ASN A 267 12.63 3.51 -25.63
CA ASN A 267 13.16 2.78 -26.78
C ASN A 267 14.21 1.71 -26.39
N ASN A 268 14.01 1.04 -25.25
CA ASN A 268 14.94 0.09 -24.64
C ASN A 268 16.32 0.65 -24.26
N ASP A 269 16.49 1.97 -24.20
CA ASP A 269 17.65 2.59 -23.56
C ASP A 269 17.55 2.36 -22.05
N SER A 270 18.34 1.40 -21.55
CA SER A 270 18.35 1.02 -20.15
C SER A 270 18.79 2.16 -19.22
N ALA A 271 19.61 3.11 -19.70
CA ALA A 271 20.14 4.19 -18.85
C ALA A 271 19.09 5.28 -18.69
N ALA A 272 18.43 5.63 -19.79
CA ALA A 272 17.29 6.53 -19.77
C ALA A 272 16.12 5.92 -18.97
N ALA A 273 15.79 4.64 -19.19
CA ALA A 273 14.73 3.94 -18.48
C ALA A 273 14.97 3.88 -16.96
N LEU A 274 16.18 3.51 -16.53
CA LEU A 274 16.52 3.43 -15.12
C LEU A 274 16.63 4.82 -14.47
N TYR A 275 17.14 5.82 -15.18
CA TYR A 275 17.18 7.19 -14.66
C TYR A 275 15.77 7.73 -14.46
N GLU A 276 14.88 7.55 -15.43
CA GLU A 276 13.48 7.95 -15.30
C GLU A 276 12.80 7.20 -14.15
N LEU A 277 13.03 5.90 -14.01
CA LEU A 277 12.51 5.12 -12.88
C LEU A 277 13.02 5.63 -11.54
N LEU A 278 14.30 5.97 -11.44
CA LEU A 278 14.91 6.52 -10.22
C LEU A 278 14.38 7.93 -9.89
N GLN A 279 14.09 8.76 -10.91
CA GLN A 279 13.41 10.04 -10.71
C GLN A 279 11.98 9.83 -10.21
N VAL A 280 11.24 8.91 -10.83
CA VAL A 280 9.88 8.55 -10.39
C VAL A 280 9.91 8.00 -8.96
N TRP A 281 10.89 7.15 -8.61
CA TRP A 281 11.09 6.67 -7.24
C TRP A 281 11.32 7.82 -6.26
N HIS A 282 12.23 8.74 -6.61
CA HIS A 282 12.56 9.89 -5.77
C HIS A 282 11.35 10.81 -5.56
N GLU A 283 10.57 11.05 -6.61
CA GLU A 283 9.30 11.79 -6.53
C GLU A 283 8.21 11.04 -5.75
N GLN A 284 8.12 9.72 -5.90
CA GLN A 284 7.13 8.87 -5.21
C GLN A 284 7.40 8.80 -3.71
N GLU A 285 8.67 8.71 -3.31
CA GLU A 285 9.04 8.57 -1.91
C GLU A 285 9.22 9.93 -1.22
N GLY A 286 9.41 11.02 -1.98
CA GLY A 286 9.46 12.38 -1.45
C GLY A 286 10.54 12.54 -0.37
N ALA A 287 10.15 13.01 0.82
CA ALA A 287 11.05 13.12 1.97
C ALA A 287 11.70 11.80 2.41
N PHE A 288 11.16 10.65 1.99
CA PHE A 288 11.69 9.32 2.29
C PHE A 288 12.65 8.76 1.22
N ALA A 289 12.91 9.51 0.14
CA ALA A 289 13.87 9.16 -0.90
C ALA A 289 15.33 9.44 -0.48
N THR A 290 15.77 8.85 0.63
CA THR A 290 17.07 9.14 1.24
C THR A 290 18.22 8.37 0.57
N LYS A 291 19.43 8.93 0.66
CA LYS A 291 20.68 8.28 0.22
C LYS A 291 20.86 6.92 0.85
N ARG A 292 20.53 6.77 2.13
CA ARG A 292 20.65 5.47 2.80
C ARG A 292 19.68 4.42 2.26
N ARG A 293 18.45 4.81 1.91
CA ARG A 293 17.49 3.86 1.34
C ARG A 293 17.94 3.37 -0.02
N LEU A 294 18.38 4.28 -0.89
CA LEU A 294 18.94 3.91 -2.18
C LEU A 294 20.19 3.03 -2.00
N LYS A 295 21.05 3.33 -1.02
CA LYS A 295 22.20 2.49 -0.65
C LYS A 295 21.78 1.06 -0.28
N ARG A 296 20.75 0.87 0.57
CA ARG A 296 20.28 -0.47 0.93
C ARG A 296 19.70 -1.22 -0.27
N SER A 297 18.91 -0.54 -1.10
CA SER A 297 18.39 -1.12 -2.35
C SER A 297 19.52 -1.53 -3.29
N LEU A 298 20.61 -0.75 -3.38
CA LEU A 298 21.82 -1.11 -4.13
C LEU A 298 22.56 -2.31 -3.53
N GLU A 299 22.66 -2.41 -2.20
CA GLU A 299 23.25 -3.57 -1.50
C GLU A 299 22.47 -4.86 -1.77
N GLN A 300 21.14 -4.80 -1.71
CA GLN A 300 20.25 -5.94 -1.94
C GLN A 300 20.16 -6.36 -3.41
N SER A 301 20.53 -5.46 -4.33
CA SER A 301 20.37 -5.66 -5.77
C SER A 301 21.68 -5.95 -6.50
N ASP A 302 22.72 -6.35 -5.77
CA ASP A 302 24.06 -6.66 -6.31
C ASP A 302 24.81 -5.46 -6.94
N PHE A 303 24.61 -4.24 -6.39
CA PHE A 303 25.30 -3.00 -6.80
C PHE A 303 26.08 -2.29 -5.67
N PRO A 304 26.83 -3.00 -4.80
CA PRO A 304 27.56 -2.36 -3.71
C PRO A 304 28.63 -1.36 -4.20
N GLU A 305 29.13 -1.51 -5.43
CA GLU A 305 30.10 -0.60 -6.03
C GLU A 305 29.55 0.80 -6.33
N LEU A 306 28.23 0.97 -6.38
CA LEU A 306 27.58 2.26 -6.66
C LEU A 306 27.30 3.08 -5.41
N ILE A 307 27.43 2.46 -4.23
CA ILE A 307 27.26 3.11 -2.93
C ILE A 307 28.15 4.36 -2.76
N PRO A 308 29.42 4.40 -3.20
CA PRO A 308 30.26 5.58 -3.05
C PRO A 308 29.73 6.84 -3.75
N ILE A 309 28.84 6.70 -4.75
CA ILE A 309 28.19 7.82 -5.45
C ILE A 309 27.27 8.60 -4.50
N LEU A 310 26.77 7.94 -3.45
CA LEU A 310 25.82 8.50 -2.50
C LEU A 310 26.49 9.27 -1.35
N ASN A 311 27.81 9.19 -1.21
CA ASN A 311 28.59 9.87 -0.17
C ASN A 311 28.89 11.33 -0.52
#